data_AF-A0A6P6Y7E6-F1
#
_entry.id   AF-A0A6P6Y7E6-F1
#
_cell.length_a   1.000
_cell.length_b   1.000
_cell.length_c   1.000
_cell.angle_alpha   90.00
_cell.angle_beta   90.00
_cell.angle_gamma   90.00
#
_symmetry.space_group_name_H-M   'P 1'
#
loop_
_entity.id
_entity.type
_entity.pdbx_description
1 polymer ?
#
loop_
_entity_poly.entity_id
_entity_poly.type
_entity_poly.pdbx_seq_one_letter_code
_entity_poly.pdbx_strand_id
1 'polypeptide(L)'
;MQSKESNGEALFAELSNGCLMPALMFGTYQIASRTQVDSAVGAAVECGYIGFDDADYYKNEELVGHVPEVKNVLDAVALKHGVSYTAVMLRWLLQRGFTVLPRSGNPQHICDNIKCQQIELSDEEMQQIDNIKFRHRVVTDPDVID
;
A
#
# COMPACT_ATOMS: atom_id res chain seq x y z
N MET A 1 -10.71 -21.89 -1.00
CA MET A 1 -11.68 -21.61 -2.09
C MET A 1 -12.50 -20.41 -1.62
N GLN A 2 -12.04 -19.20 -1.90
CA GLN A 2 -12.83 -17.99 -1.67
C GLN A 2 -13.49 -17.65 -3.01
N SER A 3 -14.80 -17.83 -3.09
CA SER A 3 -15.63 -17.07 -4.01
C SER A 3 -16.20 -15.90 -3.22
N LYS A 4 -16.12 -14.70 -3.78
CA LYS A 4 -17.25 -13.75 -3.86
C LYS A 4 -16.82 -12.44 -4.52
N GLU A 5 -17.74 -11.98 -5.35
CA GLU A 5 -17.78 -10.76 -6.13
C GLU A 5 -17.27 -9.52 -5.37
N SER A 6 -16.41 -8.74 -6.04
CA SER A 6 -15.80 -7.51 -5.53
C SER A 6 -16.77 -6.31 -5.65
N ASN A 7 -17.74 -6.25 -4.74
CA ASN A 7 -18.68 -5.12 -4.64
C ASN A 7 -18.09 -3.89 -3.91
N GLY A 8 -16.83 -3.55 -4.14
CA GLY A 8 -16.20 -2.36 -3.55
C GLY A 8 -16.15 -2.33 -2.01
N GLU A 9 -16.37 -3.46 -1.34
CA GLU A 9 -16.25 -3.59 0.10
C GLU A 9 -14.77 -3.61 0.52
N ALA A 10 -14.47 -2.99 1.68
CA ALA A 10 -13.12 -2.94 2.21
C ALA A 10 -12.58 -4.37 2.45
N LEU A 11 -11.33 -4.62 2.08
CA LEU A 11 -10.69 -5.92 2.26
C LEU A 11 -10.27 -6.11 3.72
N PHE A 12 -10.46 -7.31 4.26
CA PHE A 12 -10.07 -7.66 5.63
C PHE A 12 -9.17 -8.91 5.67
N ALA A 13 -8.21 -8.91 6.59
CA ALA A 13 -7.43 -10.06 6.99
C ALA A 13 -7.96 -10.60 8.33
N GLU A 14 -8.12 -11.92 8.45
CA GLU A 14 -8.47 -12.56 9.72
C GLU A 14 -7.21 -12.88 10.52
N LEU A 15 -7.15 -12.38 11.76
CA LEU A 15 -6.05 -12.62 12.68
C LEU A 15 -6.19 -13.97 13.38
N SER A 16 -5.10 -14.48 13.98
CA SER A 16 -5.07 -15.80 14.64
C SER A 16 -6.06 -15.94 15.81
N ASN A 17 -6.55 -14.84 16.35
CA ASN A 17 -7.58 -14.79 17.39
C ASN A 17 -9.02 -14.62 16.83
N GLY A 18 -9.19 -14.67 15.51
CA GLY A 18 -10.48 -14.50 14.83
C GLY A 18 -10.91 -13.03 14.66
N CYS A 19 -10.09 -12.06 15.08
CA CYS A 19 -10.38 -10.64 14.83
C CYS A 19 -10.16 -10.30 13.35
N LEU A 20 -11.01 -9.42 12.79
CA LEU A 20 -10.84 -8.90 11.44
C LEU A 20 -10.06 -7.59 11.49
N MET A 21 -8.99 -7.51 10.72
CA MET A 21 -8.17 -6.31 10.53
C MET A 21 -8.34 -5.81 9.09
N PRO A 22 -8.54 -4.50 8.84
CA PRO A 22 -8.52 -4.00 7.48
C PRO A 22 -7.18 -4.34 6.80
N ALA A 23 -7.24 -4.88 5.59
CA ALA A 23 -6.07 -5.31 4.83
C ALA A 23 -5.32 -4.13 4.20
N LEU A 24 -6.00 -2.99 4.00
CA LEU A 24 -5.41 -1.71 3.62
C LEU A 24 -5.64 -0.71 4.74
N MET A 25 -4.56 -0.19 5.31
CA MET A 25 -4.63 0.86 6.34
C MET A 25 -3.67 2.00 6.00
N PHE A 26 -3.95 3.20 6.50
CA PHE A 26 -3.16 4.39 6.21
C PHE A 26 -2.06 4.59 7.25
N GLY A 27 -0.80 4.62 6.83
CA GLY A 27 0.32 4.91 7.71
C GLY A 27 0.58 6.41 7.85
N THR A 28 0.76 6.90 9.08
CA THR A 28 1.02 8.33 9.40
C THR A 28 2.51 8.67 9.53
N TYR A 29 3.39 7.67 9.38
CA TYR A 29 4.85 7.80 9.56
C TYR A 29 5.47 8.99 8.80
N GLN A 30 6.16 9.89 9.51
CA GLN A 30 6.85 11.11 8.99
C GLN A 30 5.96 12.20 8.36
N ILE A 31 4.68 12.33 8.72
CA ILE A 31 3.92 13.54 8.38
C ILE A 31 4.34 14.67 9.34
N ALA A 32 5.08 15.65 8.81
CA ALA A 32 5.95 16.55 9.59
C ALA A 32 5.22 17.61 10.45
N SER A 33 3.92 17.82 10.27
CA SER A 33 3.16 18.81 11.05
C SER A 33 1.74 18.35 11.35
N ARG A 34 1.20 18.82 12.48
CA ARG A 34 -0.18 18.52 12.90
C ARG A 34 -1.20 18.91 11.82
N THR A 35 -1.01 20.03 11.14
CA THR A 35 -1.87 20.47 10.03
C THR A 35 -1.83 19.50 8.85
N GLN A 36 -0.65 18.94 8.51
CA GLN A 36 -0.54 17.95 7.45
C GLN A 36 -1.11 16.59 7.87
N VAL A 37 -0.99 16.21 9.15
CA VAL A 37 -1.62 15.00 9.68
C VAL A 37 -3.13 15.12 9.56
N ASP A 38 -3.71 16.22 10.05
CA ASP A 38 -5.16 16.46 9.99
C ASP A 38 -5.67 16.42 8.54
N SER A 39 -4.94 17.06 7.61
CA SER A 39 -5.30 17.04 6.19
C SER A 39 -5.16 15.66 5.54
N ALA A 40 -4.11 14.89 5.88
CA ALA A 40 -3.88 13.57 5.32
C ALA A 40 -4.87 12.53 5.86
N VAL A 41 -5.14 12.56 7.17
CA VAL A 41 -6.17 11.73 7.80
C VAL A 41 -7.55 12.09 7.25
N GLY A 42 -7.86 13.38 7.09
CA GLY A 42 -9.10 13.83 6.45
C GLY A 42 -9.25 13.26 5.03
N ALA A 43 -8.22 13.40 4.20
CA ALA A 43 -8.23 12.84 2.85
C ALA A 43 -8.32 11.30 2.84
N ALA A 44 -7.69 10.61 3.79
CA ALA A 44 -7.76 9.16 3.90
C ALA A 44 -9.17 8.69 4.26
N VAL A 45 -9.83 9.36 5.22
CA VAL A 45 -11.23 9.08 5.58
C VAL A 45 -12.16 9.37 4.39
N GLU A 46 -12.04 10.53 3.75
CA GLU A 46 -12.86 10.92 2.59
C GLU A 46 -12.73 9.93 1.43
N CYS A 47 -11.52 9.42 1.20
CA CYS A 47 -11.25 8.47 0.13
C CYS A 47 -11.57 7.02 0.51
N GLY A 48 -11.94 6.73 1.77
CA GLY A 48 -12.52 5.45 2.20
C GLY A 48 -11.59 4.52 2.98
N TYR A 49 -10.47 5.02 3.53
CA TYR A 49 -9.66 4.24 4.46
C TYR A 49 -10.40 4.07 5.80
N ILE A 50 -10.38 2.83 6.32
CA ILE A 50 -11.07 2.47 7.57
C ILE A 50 -10.11 2.02 8.69
N GLY A 51 -8.82 1.86 8.38
CA GLY A 51 -7.78 1.53 9.35
C GLY A 51 -6.59 2.48 9.22
N PHE A 52 -5.91 2.71 10.35
CA PHE A 52 -4.80 3.64 10.48
C PHE A 52 -3.68 3.01 11.29
N ASP A 53 -2.44 3.30 10.92
CA ASP A 53 -1.22 2.85 11.59
C ASP A 53 -0.40 4.08 12.02
N ASP A 54 -0.06 4.15 13.32
CA ASP A 54 0.64 5.27 13.96
C ASP A 54 1.60 4.75 15.06
N ALA A 55 2.65 5.51 15.39
CA ALA A 55 3.50 5.24 16.55
C ALA A 55 4.26 6.48 17.05
N ASP A 56 4.58 6.49 18.35
CA ASP A 56 5.14 7.65 19.07
C ASP A 56 6.60 8.02 18.70
N TYR A 57 7.32 7.23 17.88
CA TYR A 57 8.79 7.24 17.80
C TYR A 57 9.42 7.97 16.57
N TYR A 58 8.64 8.54 15.66
CA TYR A 58 9.03 8.70 14.24
C TYR A 58 10.03 9.80 13.81
N LYS A 59 11.21 9.88 14.44
CA LYS A 59 12.36 10.70 13.99
C LYS A 59 13.37 9.91 13.14
N ASN A 60 13.31 10.00 11.82
CA ASN A 60 14.47 9.84 10.89
C ASN A 60 14.04 9.79 9.42
N GLU A 61 14.84 10.38 8.54
CA GLU A 61 14.57 10.72 7.13
C GLU A 61 15.20 9.75 6.11
N GLU A 62 14.66 9.82 4.88
CA GLU A 62 15.29 9.61 3.57
C GLU A 62 15.19 8.24 2.82
N LEU A 63 14.92 8.38 1.51
CA LEU A 63 15.02 7.42 0.38
C LEU A 63 13.91 6.38 0.17
N VAL A 64 12.92 6.67 -0.70
CA VAL A 64 12.40 5.63 -1.62
C VAL A 64 12.00 6.25 -2.95
N GLY A 65 12.61 5.76 -4.03
CA GLY A 65 12.04 5.83 -5.37
C GLY A 65 12.99 6.39 -6.42
N HIS A 66 13.82 5.52 -7.01
CA HIS A 66 14.12 5.52 -8.45
C HIS A 66 14.85 4.21 -8.81
N VAL A 67 14.09 3.18 -9.16
CA VAL A 67 14.63 1.95 -9.77
C VAL A 67 13.91 1.76 -11.12
N PRO A 68 14.56 2.08 -12.26
CA PRO A 68 13.91 2.08 -13.58
C PRO A 68 13.33 0.72 -13.98
N GLU A 69 13.99 -0.38 -13.58
CA GLU A 69 13.59 -1.75 -13.93
C GLU A 69 12.26 -2.18 -13.29
N VAL A 70 12.00 -1.72 -12.06
CA VAL A 70 10.75 -1.99 -11.32
C VAL A 70 9.61 -1.16 -11.89
N LYS A 71 9.91 0.07 -12.30
CA LYS A 71 8.92 1.03 -12.80
C LYS A 71 8.28 0.56 -14.12
N ASN A 72 9.05 -0.03 -15.03
CA ASN A 72 8.55 -0.41 -16.37
C ASN A 72 7.50 -1.53 -16.34
N VAL A 73 7.64 -2.53 -15.46
CA VAL A 73 6.67 -3.63 -15.34
C VAL A 73 5.37 -3.12 -14.71
N LEU A 74 5.49 -2.35 -13.62
CA LEU A 74 4.32 -1.84 -12.91
C LEU A 74 3.55 -0.80 -13.72
N ASP A 75 4.23 0.06 -14.48
CA ASP A 75 3.59 1.04 -15.35
C ASP A 75 2.75 0.36 -16.46
N ALA A 76 3.24 -0.74 -17.04
CA ALA A 76 2.51 -1.46 -18.08
C ALA A 76 1.20 -2.07 -17.54
N VAL A 77 1.26 -2.68 -16.36
CA VAL A 77 0.08 -3.20 -15.66
C VAL A 77 -0.85 -2.06 -15.25
N ALA A 78 -0.30 -0.98 -14.71
CA ALA A 78 -1.07 0.20 -14.30
C ALA A 78 -1.86 0.84 -15.45
N LEU A 79 -1.24 0.94 -16.63
CA LEU A 79 -1.89 1.44 -17.84
C LEU A 79 -3.09 0.58 -18.25
N LYS A 80 -2.95 -0.76 -18.17
CA LYS A 80 -4.04 -1.69 -18.50
C LYS A 80 -5.23 -1.56 -17.56
N HIS A 81 -4.98 -1.27 -16.28
CA HIS A 81 -6.01 -1.13 -15.25
C HIS A 81 -6.51 0.31 -15.05
N GLY A 82 -5.91 1.30 -15.72
CA GLY A 82 -6.28 2.72 -15.59
C GLY A 82 -5.99 3.32 -14.21
N VAL A 83 -5.01 2.78 -13.49
CA VAL A 83 -4.61 3.22 -12.13
C VAL A 83 -3.14 3.66 -12.09
N SER A 84 -2.67 4.09 -10.93
CA SER A 84 -1.24 4.35 -10.72
C SER A 84 -0.46 3.05 -10.49
N TYR A 85 0.84 3.07 -10.78
CA TYR A 85 1.73 1.95 -10.47
C TYR A 85 1.75 1.61 -8.96
N THR A 86 1.57 2.61 -8.10
CA THR A 86 1.46 2.42 -6.64
C THR A 86 0.22 1.60 -6.29
N ALA A 87 -0.92 1.85 -6.92
CA ALA A 87 -2.13 1.06 -6.70
C ALA A 87 -1.95 -0.40 -7.14
N VAL A 88 -1.21 -0.64 -8.24
CA VAL A 88 -0.83 -2.01 -8.67
C VAL A 88 0.07 -2.69 -7.63
N MET A 89 1.09 -2.01 -7.12
CA MET A 89 1.97 -2.57 -6.08
C MET A 89 1.20 -2.95 -4.81
N LEU A 90 0.29 -2.08 -4.37
CA LEU A 90 -0.54 -2.33 -3.19
C LEU A 90 -1.49 -3.51 -3.44
N ARG A 91 -2.12 -3.59 -4.62
CA ARG A 91 -2.97 -4.74 -4.97
C ARG A 91 -2.18 -6.04 -5.00
N TRP A 92 -0.97 -6.05 -5.56
CA TRP A 92 -0.11 -7.24 -5.59
C TRP A 92 0.18 -7.77 -4.18
N LEU A 93 0.53 -6.90 -3.22
CA LEU A 93 0.72 -7.30 -1.82
C LEU A 93 -0.57 -7.85 -1.18
N LEU A 94 -1.71 -7.18 -1.42
CA LEU A 94 -3.01 -7.60 -0.92
C LEU A 94 -3.42 -8.99 -1.44
N GLN A 95 -3.24 -9.27 -2.74
CA GLN A 95 -3.54 -10.57 -3.35
C GLN A 95 -2.63 -11.71 -2.84
N ARG A 96 -1.45 -11.37 -2.30
CA ARG A 96 -0.56 -12.32 -1.62
C ARG A 96 -0.94 -12.57 -0.16
N GLY A 97 -1.98 -11.91 0.33
CA GLY A 97 -2.47 -12.05 1.70
C GLY A 97 -1.74 -11.17 2.72
N PHE A 98 -0.96 -10.17 2.27
CA PHE A 98 -0.36 -9.20 3.19
C PHE A 98 -1.32 -8.05 3.47
N THR A 99 -1.33 -7.62 4.73
CA THR A 99 -1.87 -6.30 5.11
C THR A 99 -0.86 -5.22 4.74
N VAL A 100 -1.33 -4.12 4.15
CA VAL A 100 -0.47 -3.05 3.63
C VAL A 100 -0.80 -1.69 4.24
N LEU A 101 0.27 -0.90 4.43
CA LEU A 101 0.26 0.36 5.17
C LEU A 101 0.84 1.52 4.35
N PRO A 102 0.26 1.92 3.19
CA PRO A 102 0.79 3.04 2.44
C PRO A 102 0.73 4.35 3.24
N ARG A 103 1.82 5.12 3.16
CA ARG A 103 1.90 6.49 3.68
C ARG A 103 1.92 7.50 2.54
N SER A 104 1.24 8.63 2.72
CA SER A 104 1.37 9.82 1.85
C SER A 104 0.91 11.08 2.58
N GLY A 105 1.61 12.21 2.39
CA GLY A 105 1.13 13.54 2.79
C GLY A 105 0.37 14.28 1.67
N ASN A 106 0.31 13.71 0.47
CA ASN A 106 -0.38 14.28 -0.69
C ASN A 106 -1.78 13.66 -0.83
N PRO A 107 -2.87 14.45 -0.71
CA PRO A 107 -4.25 13.96 -0.82
C PRO A 107 -4.53 13.18 -2.10
N GLN A 108 -4.00 13.62 -3.25
CA GLN A 108 -4.22 12.93 -4.52
C GLN A 108 -3.65 11.51 -4.50
N HIS A 109 -2.44 11.34 -3.97
CA HIS A 109 -1.83 10.00 -3.83
C HIS A 109 -2.58 9.12 -2.84
N ILE A 110 -3.13 9.68 -1.76
CA ILE A 110 -3.94 8.94 -0.79
C ILE A 110 -5.16 8.34 -1.50
N CYS A 111 -5.86 9.15 -2.28
CA CYS A 111 -7.03 8.72 -3.05
C CYS A 111 -6.69 7.82 -4.24
N ASP A 112 -5.52 7.98 -4.85
CA ASP A 112 -5.07 7.06 -5.90
C ASP A 112 -4.67 5.69 -5.34
N ASN A 113 -4.07 5.63 -4.15
CA ASN A 113 -3.68 4.39 -3.50
C ASN A 113 -4.89 3.50 -3.20
N ILE A 114 -6.05 4.08 -2.83
CA ILE A 114 -7.23 3.28 -2.48
C ILE A 114 -7.84 2.54 -3.68
N LYS A 115 -7.58 3.01 -4.91
CA LYS A 115 -8.01 2.35 -6.15
C LYS A 115 -7.45 0.94 -6.28
N CYS A 116 -6.40 0.59 -5.52
CA CYS A 116 -5.91 -0.78 -5.45
C CYS A 116 -7.01 -1.80 -5.06
N GLN A 117 -8.01 -1.40 -4.26
CA GLN A 117 -9.11 -2.26 -3.84
C GLN A 117 -10.12 -2.55 -4.95
N GLN A 118 -10.07 -1.82 -6.07
CA GLN A 118 -11.07 -1.86 -7.15
C GLN A 118 -10.60 -2.63 -8.39
N ILE A 119 -9.30 -2.93 -8.50
CA ILE A 119 -8.71 -3.67 -9.63
C ILE A 119 -8.40 -5.11 -9.21
N GLU A 120 -8.27 -6.08 -10.10
CA GLU A 120 -7.79 -7.43 -9.76
C GLU A 120 -6.68 -7.80 -10.74
N LEU A 121 -5.52 -8.21 -10.21
CA LEU A 121 -4.38 -8.59 -11.04
C LEU A 121 -4.54 -10.05 -11.48
N SER A 122 -4.37 -10.30 -12.78
CA SER A 122 -4.39 -11.67 -13.31
C SER A 122 -3.18 -12.48 -12.84
N ASP A 123 -3.26 -13.80 -12.93
CA ASP A 123 -2.15 -14.70 -12.57
C ASP A 123 -0.87 -14.35 -13.35
N GLU A 124 -1.00 -13.98 -14.62
CA GLU A 124 0.13 -13.54 -15.44
C GLU A 124 0.74 -12.23 -14.93
N GLU A 125 -0.10 -11.26 -14.53
CA GLU A 125 0.36 -9.98 -13.99
C GLU A 125 1.04 -10.16 -12.63
N MET A 126 0.46 -11.00 -11.76
CA MET A 126 1.06 -11.40 -10.49
C MET A 126 2.43 -12.04 -10.72
N GLN A 127 2.53 -12.97 -11.67
CA GLN A 127 3.77 -13.65 -12.02
C GLN A 127 4.81 -12.70 -12.63
N GLN A 128 4.40 -11.71 -13.44
CA GLN A 128 5.28 -10.67 -13.97
C GLN A 128 5.92 -9.85 -12.84
N ILE A 129 5.13 -9.45 -11.84
CA ILE A 129 5.61 -8.67 -10.69
C ILE A 129 6.50 -9.54 -9.78
N ASP A 130 6.13 -10.80 -9.53
CA ASP A 130 6.94 -11.75 -8.74
C ASP A 130 8.36 -11.95 -9.32
N ASN A 131 8.45 -11.95 -10.66
CA ASN A 131 9.69 -12.15 -11.40
C ASN A 131 10.62 -10.92 -11.46
N ILE A 132 10.21 -9.77 -10.93
CA ILE A 132 11.11 -8.63 -10.75
C ILE A 132 12.27 -9.10 -9.88
N LYS A 133 13.52 -9.05 -10.36
CA LYS A 133 14.69 -9.59 -9.63
C LYS A 133 15.30 -8.63 -8.62
N PHE A 134 15.01 -7.34 -8.77
CA PHE A 134 15.54 -6.31 -7.90
C PHE A 134 15.02 -6.49 -6.46
N ARG A 135 15.94 -6.61 -5.51
CA ARG A 135 15.65 -6.71 -4.07
C ARG A 135 16.57 -5.74 -3.35
N HIS A 136 16.00 -4.67 -2.79
CA HIS A 136 16.72 -3.68 -2.01
C HIS A 136 15.94 -3.43 -0.73
N ARG A 137 16.60 -3.61 0.43
CA ARG A 137 16.07 -3.22 1.72
C ARG A 137 16.41 -1.75 1.97
N VAL A 138 15.42 -0.92 2.22
CA VAL A 138 15.62 0.52 2.46
C VAL A 138 15.83 0.81 3.95
N VAL A 139 15.17 0.05 4.82
CA VAL A 139 15.25 0.22 6.27
C VAL A 139 16.47 -0.50 6.86
N THR A 140 16.92 -0.06 8.02
CA THR A 140 17.97 -0.71 8.80
C THR A 140 17.66 -2.20 8.99
N ASP A 141 18.70 -3.02 8.97
CA ASP A 141 18.57 -4.44 9.27
C ASP A 141 18.12 -4.60 10.74
N PRO A 142 16.99 -5.28 11.01
CA PRO A 142 16.51 -5.47 12.38
C PRO A 142 17.47 -6.26 13.26
N ASP A 143 18.38 -7.04 12.66
CA ASP A 143 19.41 -7.78 13.40
C ASP A 143 20.62 -6.90 13.75
N VAL A 144 20.68 -5.67 13.21
CA VAL A 144 21.70 -4.66 13.52
C VAL A 144 21.08 -3.65 14.49
N ILE A 145 21.37 -3.86 15.78
CA ILE A 145 21.00 -2.94 16.86
C ILE A 145 22.11 -1.91 17.02
N ASP A 146 21.80 -0.63 16.79
CA ASP A 146 22.63 0.51 17.21
C ASP A 146 22.47 0.80 18.71
#